data_AF-A0A1Y1KNV4-F1
#
_entry.id   AF-A0A1Y1KNV4-F1
#
_cell.length_a   1.000
_cell.length_b   1.000
_cell.length_c   1.000
_cell.angle_alpha   90.00
_cell.angle_beta   90.00
_cell.angle_gamma   90.00
#
_symmetry.space_group_name_H-M   'P 1'
#
loop_
_entity.id
_entity.type
_entity.pdbx_description
1 polymer ?
#
loop_
_entity_poly.entity_id
_entity_poly.type
_entity_poly.pdbx_seq_one_letter_code
_entity_poly.pdbx_strand_id
1 'polypeptide(L)'
;LTTALRPSYLPDEILLFVQDNVGLYEGKLKLPNNQNGQVYLTSHRICYVDKAEPRINSMALDLKDIDRYDFYAGFLKSSPKITIFPKPLKRSSLHNRALSNAVPPSRNDSASPRQRDSAHRPPPEPPQVTTATWVCTICSFSNP
;
A
#
# COMPACT_ATOMS: atom_id res chain seq x y z
N LEU A 1 11.73 4.26 -10.64
CA LEU A 1 12.59 3.14 -11.07
C LEU A 1 14.04 3.52 -10.82
N THR A 2 14.88 2.56 -10.45
CA THR A 2 16.34 2.75 -10.31
C THR A 2 17.00 2.90 -11.68
N THR A 3 18.31 3.17 -11.70
CA THR A 3 19.13 3.15 -12.93
C THR A 3 19.06 1.80 -13.64
N ALA A 4 19.02 0.70 -12.87
CA ALA A 4 18.83 -0.67 -13.34
C ALA A 4 17.37 -1.04 -13.66
N LEU A 5 16.48 -0.04 -13.83
CA LEU A 5 15.07 -0.19 -14.23
C LEU A 5 14.20 -1.05 -13.30
N ARG A 6 14.63 -1.27 -12.05
CA ARG A 6 13.83 -1.95 -11.01
C ARG A 6 12.96 -0.94 -10.24
N PRO A 7 11.94 -1.36 -9.48
CA PRO A 7 11.21 -0.45 -8.60
C PRO A 7 12.15 0.28 -7.64
N SER A 8 11.85 1.56 -7.37
CA SER A 8 12.53 2.35 -6.35
C SER A 8 11.76 2.18 -5.05
N TYR A 9 12.38 1.59 -4.04
CA TYR A 9 11.74 1.33 -2.75
C TYR A 9 11.77 2.57 -1.84
N LEU A 10 10.73 2.70 -1.02
CA LEU A 10 10.70 3.60 0.13
C LEU A 10 11.66 3.08 1.23
N PRO A 11 12.05 3.91 2.22
CA PRO A 11 12.57 3.41 3.49
C PRO A 11 11.62 2.32 4.04
N ASP A 12 12.20 1.25 4.59
CA ASP A 12 11.49 0.08 5.15
C ASP A 12 10.58 -0.71 4.17
N GLU A 13 10.54 -0.36 2.88
CA GLU A 13 9.90 -1.17 1.84
C GLU A 13 10.84 -2.31 1.41
N ILE A 14 10.51 -3.53 1.82
CA ILE A 14 11.26 -4.74 1.51
C ILE A 14 10.63 -5.50 0.34
N LEU A 15 11.46 -6.16 -0.47
CA LEU A 15 11.00 -7.07 -1.52
C LEU A 15 10.57 -8.41 -0.91
N LEU A 16 9.37 -8.88 -1.25
CA LEU A 16 8.84 -10.18 -0.81
C LEU A 16 8.89 -11.22 -1.92
N PHE A 17 8.52 -10.86 -3.15
CA PHE A 17 8.49 -11.80 -4.28
C PHE A 17 8.63 -11.08 -5.63
N VAL A 18 9.13 -11.79 -6.65
CA VAL A 18 9.16 -11.33 -8.05
C VAL A 18 8.63 -12.43 -8.96
N GLN A 19 7.67 -12.09 -9.82
CA GLN A 19 7.19 -12.96 -10.89
C GLN A 19 7.52 -12.35 -12.26
N ASP A 20 8.09 -13.14 -13.16
CA ASP A 20 8.34 -12.73 -14.54
C ASP A 20 7.24 -13.23 -15.50
N ASN A 21 7.19 -12.64 -16.70
CA ASN A 21 6.24 -12.92 -17.79
C ASN A 21 4.76 -12.73 -17.38
N VAL A 22 4.48 -11.67 -16.62
CA VAL A 22 3.12 -11.28 -16.24
C VAL A 22 2.53 -10.33 -17.29
N GLY A 23 1.23 -10.48 -17.56
CA GLY A 23 0.44 -9.54 -18.35
C GLY A 23 -0.74 -8.99 -17.54
N LEU A 24 -1.04 -7.70 -17.72
CA LEU A 24 -2.09 -6.99 -17.00
C LEU A 24 -3.43 -6.98 -17.74
N TYR A 25 -4.52 -6.88 -16.97
CA TYR A 25 -5.89 -6.81 -17.47
C TYR A 25 -6.67 -5.73 -16.75
N GLU A 26 -7.53 -5.04 -17.48
CA GLU A 26 -8.60 -4.21 -16.92
C GLU A 26 -9.91 -4.99 -17.01
N GLY A 27 -10.32 -5.58 -15.89
CA GLY A 27 -11.45 -6.50 -15.82
C GLY A 27 -11.25 -7.74 -16.70
N LYS A 28 -11.90 -7.75 -17.87
CA LYS A 28 -11.80 -8.84 -18.87
C LYS A 28 -10.93 -8.50 -20.08
N LEU A 29 -10.49 -7.24 -20.21
CA LEU A 29 -9.72 -6.75 -21.35
C LEU A 29 -8.22 -6.78 -21.03
N LYS A 30 -7.39 -7.15 -21.99
CA LYS A 30 -5.93 -7.03 -21.89
C LYS A 30 -5.54 -5.55 -21.93
N LEU A 31 -4.69 -5.11 -21.02
CA LEU A 31 -4.08 -3.78 -21.16
C LEU A 31 -3.06 -3.81 -22.32
N PRO A 32 -3.21 -2.95 -23.35
CA PRO A 32 -2.25 -2.87 -24.44
C PRO A 32 -0.88 -2.46 -23.89
N ASN A 33 0.19 -2.93 -24.51
CA ASN A 33 1.59 -2.66 -24.10
C ASN A 33 1.99 -3.15 -22.70
N ASN A 34 1.11 -3.83 -21.96
CA ASN A 34 1.36 -4.35 -20.60
C ASN A 34 1.21 -5.88 -20.54
N GLN A 35 1.69 -6.61 -21.56
CA GLN A 35 1.49 -8.07 -21.68
C GLN A 35 2.76 -8.90 -21.43
N ASN A 36 3.89 -8.27 -21.10
CA ASN A 36 5.16 -8.94 -20.84
C ASN A 36 6.04 -8.11 -19.90
N GLY A 37 5.79 -8.23 -18.60
CA GLY A 37 6.54 -7.53 -17.56
C GLY A 37 6.85 -8.38 -16.35
N GLN A 38 7.61 -7.79 -15.43
CA GLN A 38 7.92 -8.35 -14.11
C GLN A 38 7.03 -7.68 -13.06
N VAL A 39 6.40 -8.48 -12.20
CA VAL A 39 5.69 -7.99 -11.02
C VAL A 39 6.52 -8.22 -9.79
N TYR A 40 6.78 -7.15 -9.05
CA TYR A 40 7.44 -7.13 -7.76
C TYR A 40 6.38 -6.93 -6.69
N LEU A 41 6.28 -7.86 -5.73
CA LEU A 41 5.50 -7.69 -4.52
C LEU A 41 6.44 -7.24 -3.40
N THR A 42 6.17 -6.07 -2.83
CA THR A 42 6.91 -5.54 -1.66
C THR A 42 6.04 -5.57 -0.41
N SER A 43 6.59 -5.20 0.74
CA SER A 43 5.80 -4.98 1.97
C SER A 43 4.76 -3.86 1.86
N HIS A 44 4.83 -3.02 0.82
CA HIS A 44 3.96 -1.83 0.66
C HIS A 44 3.12 -1.85 -0.62
N ARG A 45 3.60 -2.46 -1.72
CA ARG A 45 3.08 -2.26 -3.08
C ARG A 45 3.19 -3.49 -3.96
N ILE A 46 2.36 -3.52 -5.00
CA ILE A 46 2.54 -4.37 -6.18
C ILE A 46 3.06 -3.46 -7.30
N CYS A 47 4.26 -3.71 -7.82
CA CYS A 47 4.88 -2.93 -8.88
C CYS A 47 5.02 -3.76 -10.16
N TYR A 48 4.30 -3.42 -11.22
CA TYR A 48 4.52 -3.94 -12.57
C TYR A 48 5.61 -3.11 -13.26
N VAL A 49 6.63 -3.79 -13.76
CA VAL A 49 7.68 -3.21 -14.60
C VAL A 49 7.61 -3.84 -15.98
N ASP A 50 7.33 -3.04 -17.00
CA ASP A 50 7.29 -3.53 -18.38
C ASP A 50 8.68 -3.91 -18.89
N LYS A 51 8.78 -4.93 -19.76
CA LYS A 51 10.08 -5.30 -20.37
C LYS A 51 10.47 -4.45 -21.58
N ALA A 52 9.52 -3.95 -22.35
CA ALA A 52 9.80 -3.22 -23.59
C ALA A 52 10.03 -1.74 -23.29
N GLU A 53 9.08 -1.10 -22.59
CA GLU A 53 9.15 0.32 -22.25
C GLU A 53 8.97 0.56 -20.73
N PRO A 54 9.95 0.13 -19.89
CA PRO A 54 9.86 0.25 -18.43
C PRO A 54 9.56 1.68 -17.94
N ARG A 55 10.03 2.72 -18.64
CA ARG A 55 9.84 4.11 -18.18
C ARG A 55 8.47 4.69 -18.49
N ILE A 56 7.70 4.05 -19.39
CA ILE A 56 6.41 4.53 -19.89
C ILE A 56 5.27 3.64 -19.37
N ASN A 57 5.47 2.32 -19.41
CA ASN A 57 4.40 1.34 -19.18
C ASN A 57 4.45 0.69 -17.77
N SER A 58 5.38 1.08 -16.89
CA SER A 58 5.43 0.57 -15.51
C SER A 58 4.42 1.28 -14.61
N MET A 59 3.87 0.56 -13.64
CA MET A 59 2.88 1.07 -12.69
C MET A 59 3.02 0.42 -11.31
N ALA A 60 2.51 1.08 -10.27
CA ALA A 60 2.49 0.56 -8.91
C ALA A 60 1.11 0.75 -8.27
N LEU A 61 0.71 -0.21 -7.44
CA LEU A 61 -0.51 -0.21 -6.66
C LEU A 61 -0.17 -0.42 -5.18
N ASP A 62 -0.60 0.51 -4.32
CA ASP A 62 -0.37 0.42 -2.88
C ASP A 62 -1.25 -0.66 -2.24
N LEU A 63 -0.66 -1.57 -1.47
CA LEU A 63 -1.38 -2.65 -0.79
C LEU A 63 -2.43 -2.11 0.20
N LYS A 64 -2.18 -0.93 0.78
CA LYS A 64 -3.11 -0.25 1.69
C LYS A 64 -4.46 0.09 1.02
N ASP A 65 -4.48 0.24 -0.30
CA ASP A 65 -5.66 0.65 -1.08
C ASP A 65 -6.41 -0.55 -1.68
N ILE A 66 -5.91 -1.78 -1.46
CA ILE A 66 -6.58 -3.03 -1.81
C ILE A 66 -7.58 -3.41 -0.71
N ASP A 67 -8.80 -3.77 -1.11
CA ASP A 67 -9.86 -4.29 -0.24
C ASP A 67 -9.78 -5.81 -0.11
N ARG A 68 -9.70 -6.49 -1.26
CA ARG A 68 -9.54 -7.94 -1.35
C ARG A 68 -8.86 -8.35 -2.66
N TYR A 69 -8.51 -9.62 -2.74
CA TYR A 69 -8.04 -10.27 -3.97
C TYR A 69 -8.76 -11.60 -4.17
N ASP A 70 -8.94 -12.00 -5.43
CA ASP A 70 -9.37 -13.34 -5.81
C ASP A 70 -8.23 -14.03 -6.56
N PHE A 71 -7.98 -15.31 -6.27
CA PHE A 71 -7.05 -16.15 -7.02
C PHE A 71 -7.79 -17.17 -7.87
N TYR A 72 -7.37 -17.31 -9.12
CA TYR A 72 -7.80 -18.36 -10.03
C TYR A 72 -6.58 -19.12 -10.55
N ALA A 73 -6.50 -20.41 -10.22
CA ALA A 73 -5.34 -21.25 -10.47
C ALA A 73 -5.08 -21.61 -11.95
N GLY A 74 -5.97 -21.24 -12.87
CA GLY A 74 -5.95 -21.71 -14.25
C GLY A 74 -6.77 -23.00 -14.44
N PHE A 75 -7.15 -23.26 -15.69
CA PHE A 75 -7.74 -24.54 -16.12
C PHE A 75 -7.45 -24.76 -17.61
N LEU A 76 -6.92 -25.94 -17.95
CA LEU A 76 -6.48 -26.31 -19.31
C LEU A 76 -5.52 -25.29 -19.94
N LYS A 77 -6.04 -24.36 -20.76
CA LYS A 77 -5.25 -23.40 -21.54
C LYS A 77 -5.23 -21.98 -20.94
N SER A 78 -5.92 -21.74 -19.82
CA SER A 78 -5.87 -20.44 -19.13
C SER A 78 -4.72 -20.39 -18.14
N SER A 79 -3.88 -19.36 -18.25
CA SER A 79 -2.90 -19.03 -17.21
C SER A 79 -3.59 -18.73 -15.87
N PRO A 80 -2.94 -18.99 -14.73
CA PRO A 80 -3.39 -18.49 -13.45
C PRO A 80 -3.48 -16.96 -13.46
N LYS A 81 -4.37 -16.40 -12.65
CA LYS A 81 -4.51 -14.95 -12.46
C LYS A 81 -4.87 -14.60 -11.03
N ILE A 82 -4.48 -13.39 -10.63
CA ILE A 82 -4.94 -12.74 -9.40
C ILE A 82 -5.75 -11.52 -9.84
N THR A 83 -6.95 -11.37 -9.31
CA THR A 83 -7.79 -10.18 -9.52
C THR A 83 -7.74 -9.35 -8.25
N ILE A 84 -7.40 -8.07 -8.37
CA ILE A 84 -7.31 -7.13 -7.25
C ILE A 84 -8.53 -6.22 -7.24
N PHE A 85 -9.15 -6.04 -6.06
CA PHE A 85 -10.29 -5.15 -5.87
C PHE A 85 -9.85 -3.96 -5.00
N PRO A 86 -9.87 -2.72 -5.53
CA PRO A 86 -9.51 -1.54 -4.75
C PRO A 86 -10.62 -1.17 -3.76
N LYS A 87 -10.24 -0.51 -2.67
CA LYS A 87 -11.18 0.04 -1.68
C LYS A 87 -12.10 1.09 -2.33
N PRO A 88 -13.39 1.14 -1.96
CA PRO A 88 -14.29 2.19 -2.42
C PRO A 88 -13.72 3.56 -2.06
N LEU A 89 -13.59 4.44 -3.07
CA LEU A 89 -13.18 5.83 -2.84
C LEU A 89 -14.20 6.49 -1.91
N LYS A 90 -13.76 6.84 -0.70
CA LYS A 90 -14.55 7.64 0.24
C LYS A 90 -14.75 9.03 -0.35
N ARG A 91 -15.81 9.21 -1.15
CA ARG A 91 -16.26 10.52 -1.61
C ARG A 91 -16.54 11.38 -0.38
N SER A 92 -15.64 12.31 -0.10
CA SER A 92 -15.83 13.28 0.96
C SER A 92 -17.09 14.09 0.66
N SER A 93 -18.02 14.13 1.62
CA SER A 93 -19.36 14.73 1.47
C SER A 93 -19.33 16.27 1.53
N LEU A 94 -18.40 16.89 0.79
CA LEU A 94 -18.13 18.32 0.80
C LEU A 94 -19.07 19.16 -0.08
N HIS A 95 -20.19 18.60 -0.54
CA HIS A 95 -21.18 19.32 -1.36
C HIS A 95 -22.48 19.71 -0.64
N ASN A 96 -22.67 19.35 0.63
CA ASN A 96 -23.91 19.65 1.39
C ASN A 96 -23.74 20.71 2.51
N ARG A 97 -22.63 21.45 2.57
CA ARG A 97 -22.42 22.54 3.57
C ARG A 97 -22.40 23.96 2.98
N ALA A 98 -22.85 24.15 1.74
CA ALA A 98 -22.86 25.46 1.08
C ALA A 98 -24.11 26.33 1.38
N LEU A 99 -25.13 25.80 2.07
CA LEU A 99 -26.41 26.48 2.28
C LEU A 99 -26.97 26.29 3.71
N SER A 100 -26.19 26.67 4.73
CA SER A 100 -26.68 26.95 6.11
C SER A 100 -25.60 27.69 6.90
N ASN A 101 -26.03 28.63 7.75
CA ASN A 101 -25.23 29.38 8.74
C ASN A 101 -24.41 30.57 8.23
N ALA A 102 -25.10 31.56 7.66
CA ALA A 102 -24.66 32.95 7.71
C ALA A 102 -25.12 33.60 9.04
N VAL A 103 -24.35 33.42 10.12
CA VAL A 103 -24.48 34.21 11.37
C VAL A 103 -23.10 34.43 11.99
N PRO A 104 -22.62 35.68 12.14
CA PRO A 104 -21.36 35.96 12.83
C PRO A 104 -21.60 36.33 14.31
N PRO A 105 -20.96 35.66 15.28
CA PRO A 105 -20.81 36.17 16.64
C PRO A 105 -19.51 36.95 16.77
N SER A 106 -19.62 38.26 16.99
CA SER A 106 -18.50 39.09 17.44
C SER A 106 -18.26 38.90 18.96
N ARG A 107 -17.01 38.73 19.39
CA ARG A 107 -16.31 39.65 20.33
C ARG A 107 -15.01 39.04 20.89
N ASN A 108 -14.08 39.94 21.21
CA ASN A 108 -12.80 39.71 21.86
C ASN A 108 -12.96 39.05 23.25
N ASP A 109 -11.95 38.31 23.72
CA ASP A 109 -11.07 38.87 24.75
C ASP A 109 -9.67 38.18 24.76
N SER A 110 -8.80 38.65 25.65
CA SER A 110 -7.34 38.50 25.61
C SER A 110 -6.80 37.62 26.74
N ALA A 111 -5.52 37.21 26.60
CA ALA A 111 -4.53 36.87 27.65
C ALA A 111 -3.89 35.46 27.58
N SER A 112 -2.56 35.47 27.69
CA SER A 112 -1.64 34.32 27.83
C SER A 112 -1.16 34.21 29.30
N PRO A 113 -0.08 33.46 29.65
CA PRO A 113 0.06 31.99 29.66
C PRO A 113 0.59 31.45 31.02
N ARG A 114 0.51 30.12 31.26
CA ARG A 114 1.32 29.40 32.29
C ARG A 114 1.68 28.00 31.72
N GLN A 115 2.94 27.53 31.66
CA GLN A 115 3.81 27.05 32.76
C GLN A 115 3.03 26.10 33.71
N ARG A 116 3.40 24.84 34.01
CA ARG A 116 4.66 24.06 33.96
C ARG A 116 4.30 22.54 33.97
N ASP A 117 5.16 21.52 34.01
CA ASP A 117 6.64 21.37 34.11
C ASP A 117 7.09 20.08 33.37
N SER A 118 8.34 19.61 33.54
CA SER A 118 8.88 18.36 32.95
C SER A 118 9.43 17.37 33.99
N ALA A 119 9.35 16.05 33.73
CA ALA A 119 9.98 15.01 34.54
C ALA A 119 10.48 13.84 33.66
N HIS A 120 11.75 13.43 33.84
CA HIS A 120 12.38 12.32 33.11
C HIS A 120 11.97 10.94 33.66
N ARG A 121 11.94 9.94 32.78
CA ARG A 121 11.75 8.52 33.12
C ARG A 121 12.99 7.72 32.69
N PRO A 122 13.60 6.87 33.54
CA PRO A 122 14.73 6.04 33.15
C PRO A 122 14.30 4.87 32.24
N PRO A 123 15.19 4.35 31.37
CA PRO A 123 14.88 3.26 30.45
C PRO A 123 14.93 1.88 31.14
N PRO A 124 14.06 0.93 30.76
CA PRO A 124 14.18 -0.47 31.18
C PRO A 124 15.20 -1.26 30.33
N GLU A 125 15.78 -2.26 30.96
CA GLU A 125 16.80 -3.20 30.47
C GLU A 125 16.26 -4.13 29.35
N PRO A 126 17.09 -4.59 28.39
CA PRO A 126 16.62 -5.43 27.28
C PRO A 126 16.28 -6.87 27.73
N PRO A 127 15.10 -7.41 27.36
CA PRO A 127 14.75 -8.79 27.66
C PRO A 127 15.56 -9.80 26.82
N GLN A 128 15.74 -10.99 27.38
CA GLN A 128 16.59 -12.04 26.83
C GLN A 128 16.05 -12.62 25.51
N VAL A 129 16.97 -13.09 24.66
CA VAL A 129 16.66 -13.70 23.35
C VAL A 129 15.95 -15.03 23.56
N THR A 130 14.62 -15.01 23.49
CA THR A 130 13.81 -16.20 23.27
C THR A 130 13.68 -16.43 21.75
N THR A 131 13.81 -17.68 21.31
CA THR A 131 13.50 -18.09 19.92
C THR A 131 11.99 -18.03 19.74
N ALA A 132 11.48 -16.84 19.42
CA ALA A 132 10.06 -16.56 19.35
C ALA A 132 9.48 -17.04 18.01
N THR A 133 8.93 -18.25 18.01
CA THR A 133 8.15 -18.76 16.87
C THR A 133 6.96 -17.85 16.60
N TRP A 134 6.88 -17.27 15.41
CA TRP A 134 5.79 -16.37 15.02
C TRP A 134 4.91 -17.01 13.94
N VAL A 135 3.61 -16.70 14.00
CA VAL A 135 2.62 -17.20 13.03
C VAL A 135 2.41 -16.15 11.94
N CYS A 136 2.56 -16.57 10.68
CA CYS A 136 2.40 -15.66 9.55
C CYS A 136 0.93 -15.25 9.38
N THR A 137 0.62 -13.95 9.43
CA THR A 137 -0.73 -13.42 9.24
C THR A 137 -1.25 -13.53 7.80
N ILE A 138 -0.38 -13.90 6.84
CA ILE A 138 -0.72 -14.05 5.42
C ILE A 138 -1.11 -15.50 5.09
N CYS A 139 -0.43 -16.51 5.68
CA CYS A 139 -0.61 -17.93 5.34
C CYS A 139 -0.83 -18.86 6.54
N SER A 140 -0.91 -18.32 7.76
CA SER A 140 -1.11 -19.04 9.04
C SER A 140 -0.05 -20.09 9.40
N PHE A 141 1.10 -20.11 8.72
CA PHE A 141 2.20 -21.03 9.03
C PHE A 141 3.08 -20.51 10.17
N SER A 142 3.55 -21.41 11.04
CA SER A 142 4.46 -21.11 12.14
C SER A 142 5.92 -21.14 11.67
N ASN A 143 6.67 -20.07 11.92
CA ASN A 143 8.09 -19.98 11.58
C ASN A 143 8.95 -19.99 12.87
N PRO A 144 10.09 -20.71 12.90
CA PRO A 144 11.05 -20.68 14.01
C PRO A 144 11.86 -19.38 14.07
#